data_AF-A0ABD3BDB7-F1
#
_entry.id   AF-A0ABD3BDB7-F1
#
_cell.length_a   1.000
_cell.length_b   1.000
_cell.length_c   1.000
_cell.angle_alpha   90.00
_cell.angle_beta   90.00
_cell.angle_gamma   90.00
#
_symmetry.space_group_name_H-M   'P 1'
#
loop_
_entity.id
_entity.type
_entity.pdbx_description
1 polymer ?
#
loop_
_entity_poly.entity_id
_entity_poly.type
_entity_poly.pdbx_seq_one_letter_code
_entity_poly.pdbx_strand_id
1 'polypeptide(L)'
;MLRQQVIKEGADEDELWFLVGDTFVRFSKYEYALVTGLRFGPTNFDPNADREIRKDGVYRMFIDPHNKFLKKGAKYTFVLNLFNNPPKELRRSKERESLLKIAKVLFVHGFFVAIDKRYRIANWVWSLVENENEWETFPWGAYSFQILMYRMKNAKVKAGNKDNYHIYGFSHAFLVSFFDLSEF
;
A
#
# COMPACT_ATOMS: atom_id res chain seq x y z
N MET A 1 0.85 29.79 -7.52
CA MET A 1 -0.11 28.92 -6.78
C MET A 1 0.64 28.25 -5.63
N LEU A 2 0.65 28.89 -4.45
CA LEU A 2 1.29 28.32 -3.26
C LEU A 2 0.32 27.31 -2.63
N ARG A 3 0.68 26.02 -2.66
CA ARG A 3 -0.07 24.94 -2.01
C ARG A 3 0.43 24.84 -0.57
N GLN A 4 -0.14 25.60 0.35
CA GLN A 4 0.16 25.45 1.78
C GLN A 4 -0.92 24.57 2.41
N GLN A 5 -0.49 23.48 3.04
CA GLN A 5 -1.34 22.76 3.98
C GLN A 5 -1.69 23.73 5.12
N VAL A 6 -2.97 23.78 5.47
CA VAL A 6 -3.49 24.65 6.52
C VAL A 6 -4.14 23.80 7.61
N ILE A 7 -4.01 24.25 8.86
CA ILE A 7 -4.78 23.69 9.96
C ILE A 7 -6.09 24.48 10.00
N LYS A 8 -7.21 23.81 9.73
CA LYS A 8 -8.54 24.41 9.77
C LYS A 8 -9.22 24.06 11.09
N GLU A 9 -9.78 25.04 11.77
CA GLU A 9 -10.59 24.80 12.99
C GLU A 9 -11.77 23.87 12.67
N GLY A 10 -11.97 22.86 13.51
CA GLY A 10 -13.01 21.84 13.33
C GLY A 10 -12.69 20.75 12.30
N ALA A 11 -11.47 20.71 11.73
CA ALA A 11 -11.05 19.61 10.86
C ALA A 11 -10.99 18.28 11.63
N ASP A 12 -11.48 17.21 11.00
CA ASP A 12 -11.35 15.86 11.55
C ASP A 12 -9.90 15.37 11.43
N GLU A 13 -9.49 14.43 12.28
CA GLU A 13 -8.14 13.85 12.25
C GLU A 13 -7.83 13.18 10.90
N ASP A 14 -8.87 12.70 10.21
CA ASP A 14 -8.75 12.04 8.91
C ASP A 14 -8.90 13.01 7.71
N GLU A 15 -8.79 14.32 7.93
CA GLU A 15 -8.82 15.33 6.89
C GLU A 15 -7.49 16.07 6.73
N LEU A 16 -7.16 16.39 5.47
CA LEU A 16 -6.12 17.35 5.13
C LEU A 16 -6.76 18.53 4.41
N TRP A 17 -6.43 19.74 4.87
CA TRP A 17 -6.94 20.98 4.29
C TRP A 17 -5.81 21.76 3.65
N PHE A 18 -6.09 22.34 2.48
CA PHE A 18 -5.13 23.08 1.68
C PHE A 18 -5.77 24.38 1.21
N LEU A 19 -5.01 25.47 1.24
CA LEU A 19 -5.41 26.71 0.59
C LEU A 19 -4.90 26.69 -0.84
N VAL A 20 -5.83 26.78 -1.79
CA VAL A 20 -5.55 26.77 -3.23
C VAL A 20 -6.16 28.02 -3.85
N GLY A 21 -5.32 29.00 -4.18
CA GLY A 21 -5.82 30.34 -4.47
C GLY A 21 -6.48 30.90 -3.21
N ASP A 22 -7.76 31.25 -3.31
CA ASP A 22 -8.58 31.72 -2.18
C ASP A 22 -9.56 30.64 -1.67
N THR A 23 -9.44 29.41 -2.17
CA THR A 23 -10.38 28.31 -1.87
C THR A 23 -9.73 27.27 -0.96
N PHE A 24 -10.45 26.89 0.11
CA PHE A 24 -10.06 25.76 0.95
C PHE A 24 -10.48 24.45 0.32
N VAL A 25 -9.50 23.63 -0.03
CA VAL A 25 -9.69 22.29 -0.59
C VAL A 25 -9.46 21.25 0.50
N ARG A 26 -10.38 20.30 0.62
CA ARG A 26 -10.30 19.18 1.54
C ARG A 26 -9.89 17.91 0.80
N PHE A 27 -9.02 17.13 1.43
CA PHE A 27 -8.79 15.73 1.11
C PHE A 27 -9.09 14.85 2.32
N SER A 28 -10.02 13.91 2.19
CA SER A 28 -10.49 13.01 3.24
C SER A 28 -10.68 11.59 2.71
N LYS A 29 -11.24 10.71 3.56
CA LYS A 29 -11.67 9.36 3.16
C LYS A 29 -12.62 9.39 1.97
N TYR A 30 -13.47 10.41 1.87
CA TYR A 30 -14.47 10.51 0.81
C TYR A 30 -13.80 10.64 -0.57
N GLU A 31 -12.93 11.63 -0.74
CA GLU A 31 -12.22 11.87 -1.99
C GLU A 31 -11.32 10.66 -2.34
N TYR A 32 -10.71 10.04 -1.33
CA TYR A 32 -9.92 8.82 -1.54
C TYR A 32 -10.76 7.63 -2.01
N ALA A 33 -11.93 7.39 -1.40
CA ALA A 33 -12.84 6.31 -1.77
C ALA A 33 -13.38 6.51 -3.18
N LEU A 34 -13.72 7.75 -3.54
CA LEU A 34 -14.19 8.10 -4.89
C LEU A 34 -13.14 7.77 -5.96
N VAL A 35 -11.89 8.19 -5.76
CA VAL A 35 -10.84 8.00 -6.77
C VAL A 35 -10.38 6.54 -6.86
N THR A 36 -10.28 5.84 -5.72
CA THR A 36 -9.72 4.48 -5.69
C THR A 36 -10.76 3.38 -5.90
N GLY A 37 -12.05 3.66 -5.62
CA GLY A 37 -13.11 2.66 -5.61
C GLY A 37 -12.94 1.58 -4.52
N LEU A 38 -12.00 1.76 -3.59
CA LEU A 38 -11.68 0.74 -2.58
C LEU A 38 -12.69 0.75 -1.43
N ARG A 39 -12.98 -0.45 -0.92
CA ARG A 39 -13.88 -0.63 0.22
C ARG A 39 -13.30 -0.05 1.50
N PHE A 40 -14.09 0.78 2.17
CA PHE A 40 -13.86 1.19 3.55
C PHE A 40 -14.63 0.29 4.52
N GLY A 41 -14.09 0.12 5.71
CA GLY A 41 -14.67 -0.70 6.78
C GLY A 41 -13.84 -0.56 8.06
N PRO A 42 -14.29 -1.17 9.17
CA PRO A 42 -13.55 -1.16 10.42
C PRO A 42 -12.15 -1.76 10.22
N THR A 43 -11.12 -1.00 10.56
CA THR A 43 -9.72 -1.45 10.51
C THR A 43 -9.28 -1.83 11.91
N ASN A 44 -9.77 -2.96 12.42
CA ASN A 44 -9.19 -3.57 13.62
C ASN A 44 -7.91 -4.36 13.27
N PHE A 45 -7.39 -4.14 12.05
CA PHE A 45 -6.25 -4.82 11.50
C PHE A 45 -4.97 -4.20 12.06
N ASP A 46 -4.30 -4.95 12.93
CA ASP A 46 -2.96 -4.60 13.39
C ASP A 46 -1.91 -5.23 12.46
N PRO A 47 -1.19 -4.44 11.64
CA PRO A 47 -0.13 -4.95 10.78
C PRO A 47 1.08 -5.49 11.56
N ASN A 48 1.19 -5.21 12.86
CA ASN A 48 2.22 -5.74 13.75
C ASN A 48 1.76 -7.00 14.49
N ALA A 49 0.48 -7.37 14.41
CA ALA A 49 0.03 -8.64 14.95
C ALA A 49 0.75 -9.78 14.23
N ASP A 50 1.40 -10.66 15.00
CA ASP A 50 2.11 -11.80 14.46
C ASP A 50 1.12 -12.73 13.79
N ARG A 51 1.12 -12.72 12.45
CA ARG A 51 0.40 -13.70 11.64
C ARG A 51 1.36 -14.80 11.21
N GLU A 52 1.02 -16.03 11.57
CA GLU A 52 1.76 -17.19 11.12
C GLU A 52 1.61 -17.38 9.62
N ILE A 53 2.74 -17.65 8.97
CA ILE A 53 2.76 -18.05 7.57
C ILE A 53 2.30 -19.50 7.49
N ARG A 54 1.26 -19.74 6.71
CA ARG A 54 0.72 -21.07 6.41
C ARG A 54 1.82 -22.03 5.93
N LYS A 55 1.89 -23.23 6.54
CA LYS A 55 2.99 -24.20 6.33
C LYS A 55 3.06 -24.74 4.91
N ASP A 56 1.91 -24.89 4.27
CA ASP A 56 1.69 -25.33 2.88
C ASP A 56 1.37 -24.15 1.94
N GLY A 57 1.59 -22.90 2.38
CA GLY A 57 1.31 -21.70 1.59
C GLY A 57 2.41 -21.37 0.57
N VAL A 58 2.08 -20.46 -0.36
CA VAL A 58 2.94 -20.00 -1.45
C VAL A 58 4.29 -19.50 -0.95
N TYR A 59 4.31 -18.84 0.22
CA TYR A 59 5.55 -18.40 0.83
C TYR A 59 6.47 -19.58 1.15
N ARG A 60 5.96 -20.62 1.82
CA ARG A 60 6.78 -21.78 2.22
C ARG A 60 7.19 -22.63 1.04
N MET A 61 6.36 -22.69 0.00
CA MET A 61 6.64 -23.50 -1.19
C MET A 61 7.63 -22.85 -2.16
N PHE A 62 7.50 -21.54 -2.40
CA PHE A 62 8.23 -20.87 -3.50
C PHE A 62 9.11 -19.71 -3.04
N ILE A 63 8.87 -19.16 -1.86
CA ILE A 63 9.66 -18.05 -1.34
C ILE A 63 10.76 -18.59 -0.44
N ASP A 64 10.41 -19.20 0.69
CA ASP A 64 11.32 -19.66 1.74
C ASP A 64 12.47 -20.54 1.21
N PRO A 65 12.25 -21.54 0.33
CA PRO A 65 13.32 -22.41 -0.16
C PRO A 65 14.39 -21.67 -0.96
N HIS A 66 13.98 -20.64 -1.68
CA HIS A 66 14.85 -19.78 -2.48
C HIS A 66 15.35 -18.56 -1.69
N ASN A 67 14.73 -18.28 -0.55
CA ASN A 67 14.98 -17.14 0.32
C ASN A 67 15.84 -17.50 1.56
N LYS A 68 16.30 -18.76 1.70
CA LYS A 68 17.13 -19.23 2.84
C LYS A 68 18.36 -18.36 3.14
N PHE A 69 18.87 -17.63 2.15
CA PHE A 69 19.99 -16.69 2.31
C PHE A 69 19.58 -15.36 2.97
N LEU A 70 18.29 -15.02 2.97
CA LEU A 70 17.73 -13.84 3.61
C LEU A 70 16.99 -14.27 4.89
N LYS A 71 17.75 -14.37 6.00
CA LYS A 71 17.28 -14.83 7.33
C LYS A 71 16.10 -14.06 7.97
N LYS A 72 15.48 -13.09 7.29
CA LYS A 72 14.52 -12.14 7.88
C LYS A 72 13.27 -11.86 7.03
N GLY A 73 12.84 -12.80 6.18
CA GLY A 73 11.67 -12.63 5.30
C GLY A 73 12.02 -12.11 3.90
N ALA A 74 11.03 -12.10 3.00
CA ALA A 74 11.24 -11.85 1.58
C ALA A 74 11.28 -10.37 1.22
N LYS A 75 12.34 -9.96 0.50
CA LYS A 75 12.42 -8.60 -0.08
C LYS A 75 11.49 -8.48 -1.28
N TYR A 76 10.88 -7.32 -1.47
CA TYR A 76 10.03 -7.05 -2.64
C TYR A 76 10.73 -7.34 -3.97
N THR A 77 11.99 -6.89 -4.12
CA THR A 77 12.77 -7.11 -5.35
C THR A 77 13.02 -8.58 -5.66
N PHE A 78 13.21 -9.40 -4.63
CA PHE A 78 13.36 -10.84 -4.78
C PHE A 78 12.06 -11.47 -5.29
N VAL A 79 10.92 -11.12 -4.69
CA VAL A 79 9.61 -11.64 -5.09
C VAL A 79 9.25 -11.18 -6.50
N LEU A 80 9.56 -9.93 -6.86
CA LEU A 80 9.35 -9.41 -8.21
C LEU A 80 10.19 -10.17 -9.23
N ASN A 81 11.46 -10.46 -8.92
CA ASN A 81 12.30 -11.25 -9.80
C ASN A 81 11.78 -12.68 -9.94
N LEU A 82 11.32 -13.31 -8.86
CA LEU A 82 10.69 -14.63 -8.90
C LEU A 82 9.44 -14.63 -9.79
N PHE A 83 8.61 -13.60 -9.69
CA PHE A 83 7.39 -13.47 -10.49
C PHE A 83 7.71 -13.28 -11.99
N ASN A 84 8.70 -12.45 -12.32
CA ASN A 84 9.10 -12.21 -13.71
C ASN A 84 9.86 -13.40 -14.32
N ASN A 85 10.60 -14.13 -13.49
CA ASN A 85 11.42 -15.28 -13.88
C ASN A 85 11.03 -16.52 -13.07
N PRO A 86 9.80 -17.04 -13.20
CA PRO A 86 9.31 -18.11 -12.34
C PRO A 86 10.07 -19.41 -12.62
N PRO A 87 10.40 -20.20 -11.57
CA PRO A 87 11.01 -21.51 -11.74
C PRO A 87 10.02 -22.47 -12.41
N LYS A 88 10.52 -23.58 -12.98
CA LYS A 88 9.71 -24.50 -13.80
C LYS A 88 8.48 -25.04 -13.05
N GLU A 89 8.63 -25.24 -11.74
CA GLU A 89 7.62 -25.74 -10.82
C GLU A 89 6.42 -24.77 -10.77
N LEU A 90 6.70 -23.47 -10.65
CA LEU A 90 5.69 -22.39 -10.58
C LEU A 90 5.04 -22.09 -11.94
N ARG A 91 5.68 -22.49 -13.05
CA ARG A 91 5.11 -22.37 -14.41
C ARG A 91 4.08 -23.45 -14.74
N ARG A 92 3.95 -24.51 -13.93
CA ARG A 92 3.00 -25.58 -14.20
C ARG A 92 1.57 -25.07 -14.02
N SER A 93 0.64 -25.53 -14.87
CA SER A 93 -0.76 -25.06 -14.87
C SER A 93 -1.48 -25.24 -13.53
N LYS A 94 -1.10 -26.27 -12.76
CA LYS A 94 -1.63 -26.53 -11.40
C LYS A 94 -1.25 -25.45 -10.36
N GLU A 95 -0.30 -24.57 -10.67
CA GLU A 95 0.23 -23.54 -9.77
C GLU A 95 -0.19 -22.11 -10.19
N ARG A 96 -1.18 -21.96 -11.07
CA ARG A 96 -1.68 -20.65 -11.51
C ARG A 96 -2.22 -19.82 -10.32
N GLU A 97 -2.84 -20.47 -9.36
CA GLU A 97 -3.29 -19.82 -8.11
C GLU A 97 -2.12 -19.27 -7.30
N SER A 98 -1.01 -20.01 -7.20
CA SER A 98 0.22 -19.56 -6.55
C SER A 98 0.77 -18.29 -7.20
N LEU A 99 0.77 -18.20 -8.53
CA LEU A 99 1.15 -16.99 -9.26
C LEU A 99 0.22 -15.81 -8.98
N LEU A 100 -1.11 -16.04 -8.90
CA LEU A 100 -2.07 -14.99 -8.55
C LEU A 100 -1.85 -14.48 -7.13
N LYS A 101 -1.55 -15.36 -6.17
CA LYS A 101 -1.21 -14.98 -4.79
C LYS A 101 0.07 -14.14 -4.76
N ILE A 102 1.12 -14.52 -5.49
CA ILE A 102 2.35 -13.73 -5.60
C ILE A 102 2.07 -12.36 -6.24
N ALA A 103 1.24 -12.31 -7.29
CA ALA A 103 0.84 -11.05 -7.92
C ALA A 103 0.08 -10.14 -6.94
N LYS A 104 -0.86 -10.70 -6.16
CA LYS A 104 -1.58 -10.00 -5.08
C LYS A 104 -0.60 -9.38 -4.06
N VAL A 105 0.41 -10.14 -3.63
CA VAL A 105 1.47 -9.63 -2.72
C VAL A 105 2.25 -8.46 -3.34
N LEU A 106 2.69 -8.62 -4.59
CA LEU A 106 3.43 -7.57 -5.31
C LEU A 106 2.58 -6.32 -5.50
N PHE A 107 1.28 -6.49 -5.76
CA PHE A 107 0.34 -5.40 -5.90
C PHE A 107 0.17 -4.63 -4.57
N VAL A 108 -0.02 -5.31 -3.44
CA VAL A 108 -0.13 -4.63 -2.15
C VAL A 108 1.13 -3.87 -1.79
N HIS A 109 2.29 -4.53 -1.88
CA HIS A 109 3.54 -3.93 -1.44
C HIS A 109 4.06 -2.87 -2.43
N GLY A 110 3.81 -3.04 -3.73
CA GLY A 110 4.29 -2.16 -4.79
C GLY A 110 3.36 -1.00 -5.13
N PHE A 111 2.04 -1.21 -4.98
CA PHE A 111 1.02 -0.24 -5.39
C PHE A 111 0.25 0.36 -4.20
N PHE A 112 -0.40 -0.47 -3.37
CA PHE A 112 -1.23 0.04 -2.26
C PHE A 112 -0.40 0.76 -1.20
N VAL A 113 0.55 0.04 -0.62
CA VAL A 113 1.42 0.57 0.43
C VAL A 113 2.66 1.18 -0.20
N ALA A 114 3.05 0.70 -1.39
CA ALA A 114 4.25 1.08 -2.15
C ALA A 114 5.45 1.33 -1.23
N ILE A 115 5.64 0.48 -0.21
CA ILE A 115 6.74 0.66 0.72
C ILE A 115 8.03 0.59 -0.09
N ASP A 116 9.01 1.43 0.26
CA ASP A 116 10.33 1.42 -0.35
C ASP A 116 10.80 -0.03 -0.59
N LYS A 117 11.27 -0.30 -1.82
CA LYS A 117 11.59 -1.64 -2.33
C LYS A 117 12.64 -2.38 -1.48
N ARG A 118 13.35 -1.67 -0.59
CA ARG A 118 14.30 -2.20 0.39
C ARG A 118 13.62 -2.88 1.58
N TYR A 119 12.36 -2.55 1.86
CA TYR A 119 11.58 -3.19 2.92
C TYR A 119 11.14 -4.60 2.52
N ARG A 120 10.91 -5.40 3.55
CA ARG A 120 10.47 -6.79 3.41
C ARG A 120 8.96 -6.83 3.46
N ILE A 121 8.39 -7.76 2.68
CA ILE A 121 6.96 -8.02 2.72
C ILE A 121 6.64 -8.67 4.06
N ALA A 122 5.72 -8.05 4.80
CA ALA A 122 5.31 -8.52 6.11
C ALA A 122 4.55 -9.85 6.02
N ASN A 123 4.69 -10.67 7.06
CA ASN A 123 4.09 -12.02 7.11
C ASN A 123 2.57 -11.99 6.95
N TRP A 124 1.90 -10.98 7.50
CA TRP A 124 0.44 -10.86 7.38
C TRP A 124 -0.04 -10.78 5.93
N VAL A 125 0.75 -10.19 5.01
CA VAL A 125 0.39 -10.11 3.59
C VAL A 125 0.39 -11.50 2.98
N TRP A 126 1.39 -12.31 3.33
CA TRP A 126 1.48 -13.71 2.91
C TRP A 126 0.34 -14.54 3.48
N SER A 127 0.00 -14.35 4.76
CA SER A 127 -1.15 -15.06 5.35
C SER A 127 -2.48 -14.64 4.71
N LEU A 128 -2.65 -13.35 4.38
CA LEU A 128 -3.87 -12.82 3.79
C LEU A 128 -4.14 -13.36 2.39
N VAL A 129 -3.12 -13.48 1.53
CA VAL A 129 -3.31 -14.01 0.17
C VAL A 129 -3.66 -15.49 0.12
N GLU A 130 -3.43 -16.23 1.20
CA GLU A 130 -3.85 -17.64 1.31
C GLU A 130 -5.34 -17.78 1.61
N ASN A 131 -6.00 -16.73 2.10
CA ASN A 131 -7.41 -16.73 2.44
C ASN A 131 -8.17 -15.77 1.52
N GLU A 132 -8.77 -16.32 0.46
CA GLU A 132 -9.47 -15.52 -0.56
C GLU A 132 -10.63 -14.71 0.01
N ASN A 133 -11.44 -15.32 0.88
CA ASN A 133 -12.55 -14.64 1.54
C ASN A 133 -12.06 -13.46 2.38
N GLU A 134 -10.97 -13.65 3.14
CA GLU A 134 -10.39 -12.57 3.93
C GLU A 134 -9.78 -11.48 3.03
N TRP A 135 -9.11 -11.87 1.94
CA TRP A 135 -8.55 -10.94 0.97
C TRP A 135 -9.62 -10.03 0.32
N GLU A 136 -10.74 -10.60 -0.10
CA GLU A 136 -11.83 -9.88 -0.77
C GLU A 136 -12.65 -9.01 0.17
N THR A 137 -12.75 -9.42 1.44
CA THR A 137 -13.47 -8.65 2.47
C THR A 137 -12.58 -7.64 3.19
N PHE A 138 -11.26 -7.72 3.01
CA PHE A 138 -10.31 -6.82 3.64
C PHE A 138 -10.62 -5.35 3.30
N PRO A 139 -10.64 -4.43 4.29
CA PRO A 139 -10.98 -3.03 4.09
C PRO A 139 -9.79 -2.25 3.48
N TRP A 140 -9.42 -2.59 2.25
CA TRP A 140 -8.26 -2.04 1.55
C TRP A 140 -8.27 -0.50 1.49
N GLY A 141 -9.44 0.10 1.34
CA GLY A 141 -9.59 1.56 1.30
C GLY A 141 -9.18 2.19 2.62
N ALA A 142 -9.69 1.66 3.73
CA ALA A 142 -9.37 2.19 5.05
C ALA A 142 -7.91 1.94 5.45
N TYR A 143 -7.36 0.75 5.18
CA TYR A 143 -5.96 0.43 5.47
C TYR A 143 -4.98 1.30 4.67
N SER A 144 -5.17 1.40 3.35
CA SER A 144 -4.29 2.18 2.49
C SER A 144 -4.42 3.69 2.73
N PHE A 145 -5.62 4.18 3.04
CA PHE A 145 -5.86 5.57 3.42
C PHE A 145 -5.10 5.95 4.69
N GLN A 146 -5.15 5.13 5.75
CA GLN A 146 -4.41 5.38 6.99
C GLN A 146 -2.90 5.51 6.75
N ILE A 147 -2.34 4.65 5.89
CA ILE A 147 -0.92 4.71 5.53
C ILE A 147 -0.60 5.98 4.76
N LEU A 148 -1.45 6.36 3.79
CA LEU A 148 -1.30 7.60 3.04
C LEU A 148 -1.32 8.80 4.00
N MET A 149 -2.33 8.90 4.86
CA MET A 149 -2.46 9.99 5.84
C MET A 149 -1.28 10.07 6.78
N TYR A 150 -0.83 8.93 7.32
CA TYR A 150 0.37 8.86 8.14
C TYR A 150 1.59 9.42 7.41
N ARG A 151 1.80 9.04 6.14
CA ARG A 151 2.93 9.52 5.34
C ARG A 151 2.81 11.00 4.99
N MET A 152 1.62 11.47 4.64
CA MET A 152 1.39 12.89 4.35
C MET A 152 1.69 13.76 5.58
N LYS A 153 1.19 13.37 6.76
CA LYS A 153 1.43 14.09 8.01
C LYS A 153 2.88 14.05 8.48
N ASN A 154 3.60 12.94 8.21
CA ASN A 154 4.99 12.76 8.64
C ASN A 154 6.02 13.10 7.54
N ALA A 155 5.59 13.58 6.38
CA ALA A 155 6.49 14.04 5.33
C ALA A 155 7.23 15.30 5.80
N LYS A 156 8.43 15.12 6.36
CA LYS A 156 9.27 16.25 6.78
C LYS A 156 9.76 17.03 5.56
N VAL A 157 9.47 18.33 5.52
CA VAL A 157 10.20 19.28 4.68
C VAL A 157 11.64 19.35 5.21
N LYS A 158 12.57 18.61 4.61
CA LYS A 158 13.99 18.82 4.91
C LYS A 158 14.42 20.14 4.27
N ALA A 159 14.38 21.21 5.06
CA ALA A 159 14.98 22.49 4.68
C ALA A 159 16.47 22.27 4.38
N GLY A 160 16.84 22.26 3.10
CA GLY A 160 18.23 22.15 2.64
C GLY A 160 18.50 21.12 1.56
N ASN A 161 17.66 20.09 1.40
CA ASN A 161 17.79 19.16 0.26
C ASN A 161 16.71 19.46 -0.77
N LYS A 162 17.14 19.83 -1.99
CA LYS A 162 16.26 19.93 -3.18
C LYS A 162 15.74 18.56 -3.66
N ASP A 163 15.91 17.51 -2.87
CA ASP A 163 15.76 16.12 -3.31
C ASP A 163 14.52 15.46 -2.70
N ASN A 164 13.52 15.30 -3.58
CA ASN A 164 12.50 14.25 -3.65
C ASN A 164 11.79 13.84 -2.35
N TYR A 165 10.59 14.39 -2.15
CA TYR A 165 9.58 13.76 -1.29
C TYR A 165 9.19 12.41 -1.91
N HIS A 166 9.43 11.32 -1.18
CA HIS A 166 8.95 10.01 -1.58
C HIS A 166 7.66 9.68 -0.83
N ILE A 167 6.54 10.25 -1.28
CA ILE A 167 5.21 9.76 -0.90
C ILE A 167 4.91 8.60 -1.83
N TYR A 168 5.10 7.38 -1.32
CA TYR A 168 4.74 6.20 -2.07
C TYR A 168 3.28 5.79 -1.82
N GLY A 169 2.64 5.16 -2.80
CA GLY A 169 1.35 4.49 -2.67
C GLY A 169 0.32 5.09 -3.61
N PHE A 170 -0.92 5.17 -3.15
CA PHE A 170 -1.99 5.95 -3.79
C PHE A 170 -1.81 7.47 -3.66
N SER A 171 -0.58 7.99 -3.77
CA SER A 171 -0.35 9.43 -3.89
C SER A 171 -1.02 10.03 -5.12
N HIS A 172 -1.23 9.24 -6.18
CA HIS A 172 -2.04 9.63 -7.32
C HIS A 172 -3.49 9.89 -6.96
N ALA A 173 -4.08 9.15 -6.00
CA ALA A 173 -5.45 9.42 -5.56
C ALA A 173 -5.56 10.80 -4.91
N PHE A 174 -4.55 11.17 -4.13
CA PHE A 174 -4.39 12.53 -3.65
C PHE A 174 -4.24 13.53 -4.81
N LEU A 175 -3.30 13.31 -5.73
CA LEU A 175 -3.08 14.23 -6.86
C LEU A 175 -4.32 14.45 -7.74
N VAL A 176 -5.03 13.37 -8.11
CA VAL A 176 -6.25 13.41 -8.92
C VAL A 176 -7.34 14.22 -8.21
N SER A 177 -7.52 14.04 -6.91
CA SER A 177 -8.51 14.82 -6.15
C SER A 177 -8.29 16.33 -6.23
N PHE A 178 -7.05 16.81 -6.45
CA PHE A 178 -6.79 18.23 -6.67
C PHE A 178 -7.07 18.70 -8.11
N PHE A 179 -6.91 17.83 -9.11
CA PHE A 179 -7.19 18.18 -10.49
C PHE A 179 -8.69 18.27 -10.75
N ASP A 180 -9.47 17.31 -10.22
CA ASP A 180 -10.94 17.31 -10.33
C ASP A 180 -11.58 18.55 -9.67
N LEU A 181 -10.93 19.15 -8.68
CA LEU A 181 -11.39 20.36 -7.99
C LEU A 181 -10.89 21.67 -8.62
N SER A 182 -10.03 21.60 -9.64
CA SER A 182 -9.47 22.79 -10.32
C SER A 182 -10.19 23.17 -11.61
N GLU A 183 -11.21 22.40 -12.01
CA GLU A 183 -12.06 22.66 -13.18
C GLU A 183 -13.37 23.39 -12.84
N PHE A 184 -13.50 23.89 -11.60
CA PHE A 184 -14.61 24.72 -11.11
C PHE A 184 -14.10 26.04 -10.54
#